data_AF-A0A328HJP1-F1
#
_entry.id   AF-A0A328HJP1-F1
#
_cell.length_a   1.000
_cell.length_b   1.000
_cell.length_c   1.000
_cell.angle_alpha   90.00
_cell.angle_beta   90.00
_cell.angle_gamma   90.00
#
_symmetry.space_group_name_H-M   'P 1'
#
loop_
_entity.id
_entity.type
_entity.pdbx_description
1 polymer ?
#
loop_
_entity_poly.entity_id
_entity_poly.type
_entity_poly.pdbx_seq_one_letter_code
_entity_poly.pdbx_strand_id
1 'polypeptide(L)' 'MSVDKEGEAQRERTAKAFRHAELEIDDLWMHYFSIGGDAGALEIEAYLHGSYMLRPIQRDLLDHAIYELGNSHGD' A
#
# COMPACT_ATOMS: atom_id res chain seq x y z
N MET A 1 -3.01 -16.86 -20.71
CA MET A 1 -2.64 -16.88 -19.28
C MET A 1 -1.60 -15.81 -19.03
N SER A 2 -2.02 -14.66 -18.51
CA SER A 2 -1.21 -13.83 -17.63
C SER A 2 -2.21 -13.18 -16.70
N VAL A 3 -2.80 -13.98 -15.82
CA VAL A 3 -3.35 -13.44 -14.55
C VAL A 3 -2.28 -12.51 -14.00
N ASP A 4 -2.65 -11.33 -13.52
CA ASP A 4 -1.81 -10.25 -13.00
C ASP A 4 -0.87 -10.70 -11.86
N LYS A 5 0.01 -11.67 -12.09
CA LYS A 5 0.91 -12.29 -11.11
C LYS A 5 1.86 -11.27 -10.52
N GLU A 6 2.30 -10.30 -11.33
CA GLU A 6 3.15 -9.22 -10.84
C GLU A 6 2.37 -8.29 -9.91
N GLY A 7 1.13 -7.96 -10.26
CA GLY A 7 0.27 -7.14 -9.40
C GLY A 7 -0.06 -7.84 -8.08
N GLU A 8 -0.34 -9.13 -8.14
CA GLU A 8 -0.58 -9.99 -6.98
C GLU A 8 0.67 -10.07 -6.09
N ALA A 9 1.83 -10.32 -6.69
CA ALA A 9 3.10 -10.39 -5.98
C ALA A 9 3.47 -9.04 -5.35
N GLN A 10 3.22 -7.92 -6.04
CA GLN A 10 3.37 -6.58 -5.48
C GLN A 10 2.47 -6.41 -4.27
N ARG A 11 1.15 -6.65 -4.41
CA ARG A 11 0.19 -6.55 -3.32
C ARG A 11 0.60 -7.40 -2.11
N GLU A 12 1.04 -8.63 -2.32
CA GLU A 12 1.54 -9.48 -1.23
C GLU A 12 2.75 -8.88 -0.51
N ARG A 13 3.70 -8.28 -1.25
CA ARG A 13 4.84 -7.57 -0.67
C ARG A 13 4.38 -6.34 0.11
N THR A 14 3.52 -5.51 -0.48
CA THR A 14 2.94 -4.31 0.16
C THR A 14 2.24 -4.65 1.46
N ALA A 15 1.37 -5.66 1.45
CA ALA A 15 0.63 -6.10 2.63
C ALA A 15 1.54 -6.68 3.73
N LYS A 16 2.64 -7.34 3.36
CA LYS A 16 3.65 -7.81 4.32
C LYS A 16 4.42 -6.63 4.93
N ALA A 17 4.83 -5.66 4.12
CA ALA A 17 5.54 -4.47 4.59
C ALA A 17 4.67 -3.65 5.54
N PHE A 18 3.41 -3.42 5.20
CA PHE A 18 2.44 -2.74 6.06
C PHE A 18 2.32 -3.39 7.44
N ARG A 19 2.11 -4.72 7.49
CA ARG A 19 2.01 -5.47 8.75
C ARG A 19 3.32 -5.48 9.55
N HIS A 20 4.46 -5.41 8.88
CA HIS A 20 5.76 -5.45 9.54
C HIS A 20 6.15 -4.09 10.13
N ALA A 21 5.72 -3.00 9.50
CA ALA A 21 5.97 -1.63 9.96
C ALA A 21 5.00 -1.18 11.07
N GLU A 22 4.06 -2.05 11.49
CA GLU A 22 3.06 -1.76 12.54
C GLU A 22 2.33 -0.42 12.33
N LEU A 23 2.09 -0.07 11.06
CA LEU A 23 1.45 1.20 10.69
C LEU A 23 -0.07 1.10 10.88
N GLU A 24 -0.67 2.19 11.34
CA GLU A 24 -2.12 2.35 11.30
C GLU A 24 -2.57 2.70 9.88
N ILE A 25 -3.77 2.23 9.51
CA ILE A 25 -4.32 2.44 8.17
C ILE A 25 -4.54 3.92 7.86
N ASP A 26 -4.97 4.69 8.85
CA ASP A 26 -5.26 6.12 8.69
C ASP A 26 -3.98 6.91 8.42
N ASP A 27 -2.87 6.59 9.13
CA ASP A 27 -1.57 7.23 8.91
C ASP A 27 -1.00 6.91 7.52
N LEU A 28 -1.11 5.65 7.12
CA LEU A 28 -0.73 5.24 5.76
C LEU A 28 -1.55 5.98 4.70
N TRP A 29 -2.88 6.02 4.87
CA TRP A 29 -3.76 6.67 3.92
C TRP A 29 -3.49 8.17 3.83
N MET A 30 -3.31 8.86 4.96
CA MET A 30 -3.00 10.29 4.98
C MET A 30 -1.69 10.60 4.24
N HIS A 31 -0.64 9.82 4.49
CA HIS A 31 0.66 10.03 3.83
C HIS A 31 0.59 9.71 2.33
N TYR A 32 0.00 8.58 1.96
CA TYR A 32 -0.26 8.20 0.58
C TYR A 32 -1.06 9.28 -0.18
N PHE A 33 -2.09 9.85 0.45
CA PHE A 33 -2.89 10.93 -0.15
C PHE A 33 -2.06 12.21 -0.33
N SER A 34 -1.21 12.55 0.64
CA SER A 34 -0.32 13.72 0.57
C SER A 34 0.68 13.66 -0.59
N ILE A 35 1.09 12.45 -1.02
CA ILE A 35 2.03 12.27 -2.14
C ILE A 35 1.33 12.06 -3.50
N GLY A 36 0.01 12.32 -3.58
CA GLY A 36 -0.76 12.27 -4.82
C GLY A 36 -1.59 10.99 -5.02
N GLY A 37 -1.75 10.18 -3.98
CA GLY A 37 -2.68 9.07 -3.96
C GLY A 37 -4.13 9.53 -4.12
N ASP A 38 -4.93 8.77 -4.87
CA ASP A 38 -6.34 9.11 -5.14
C ASP A 38 -7.34 8.03 -4.69
N ALA A 39 -6.85 6.93 -4.11
CA ALA A 39 -7.67 5.89 -3.50
C ALA A 39 -8.12 6.30 -2.08
N GLY A 40 -9.33 5.90 -1.71
CA GLY A 40 -9.82 6.04 -0.34
C GLY A 40 -9.21 5.01 0.60
N ALA A 41 -9.26 5.29 1.92
CA ALA A 41 -8.80 4.36 2.96
C ALA A 41 -9.37 2.95 2.80
N LEU A 42 -10.68 2.83 2.53
CA LEU A 42 -11.35 1.55 2.31
C LEU A 42 -10.81 0.78 1.09
N GLU A 43 -10.43 1.48 0.01
CA GLU A 43 -9.85 0.83 -1.17
C GLU A 43 -8.43 0.33 -0.91
N ILE A 44 -7.68 1.06 -0.08
CA ILE A 44 -6.37 0.65 0.42
C ILE A 44 -6.51 -0.58 1.32
N GLU A 45 -7.44 -0.59 2.27
CA GLU A 45 -7.73 -1.76 3.10
C GLU A 45 -8.10 -2.97 2.24
N ALA A 46 -9.04 -2.80 1.31
CA ALA A 46 -9.45 -3.87 0.41
C ALA A 46 -8.27 -4.39 -0.43
N TYR A 47 -7.36 -3.51 -0.83
CA TYR A 47 -6.11 -3.89 -1.51
C TYR A 47 -5.17 -4.70 -0.62
N LEU A 48 -4.90 -4.25 0.60
CA LEU A 48 -4.01 -4.95 1.54
C LEU A 48 -4.57 -6.33 1.94
N HIS A 49 -5.90 -6.47 1.95
CA HIS A 49 -6.62 -7.73 2.21
C HIS A 49 -6.82 -8.61 0.98
N GLY A 50 -6.40 -8.18 -0.22
CA GLY A 50 -6.59 -8.95 -1.46
C GLY A 50 -8.02 -9.02 -1.98
N SER A 51 -8.91 -8.18 -1.47
CA SER A 51 -10.31 -8.07 -1.91
C SER A 51 -10.49 -7.11 -3.09
N TYR A 52 -9.50 -6.25 -3.34
CA TYR A 52 -9.49 -5.29 -4.44
C TYR A 52 -8.07 -5.16 -5.02
N MET A 53 -7.96 -4.79 -6.30
CA MET A 53 -6.67 -4.51 -6.94
C MET A 53 -6.62 -3.06 -7.39
N LEU A 54 -5.79 -2.26 -6.70
CA LEU A 54 -5.53 -0.88 -7.08
C LEU A 54 -4.93 -0.78 -8.49
N ARG A 55 -4.98 0.41 -9.10
CA ARG A 55 -4.28 0.66 -10.37
C ARG A 55 -2.75 0.65 -10.16
N PRO A 56 -1.93 0.28 -11.15
CA PRO A 56 -0.48 0.14 -10.98
C PRO A 56 0.19 1.33 -10.31
N ILE A 57 -0.07 2.55 -10.78
CA ILE A 57 0.49 3.78 -10.20
C ILE A 57 0.12 3.96 -8.72
N GLN A 58 -1.09 3.54 -8.32
CA GLN A 58 -1.54 3.64 -6.93
C GLN A 58 -0.88 2.59 -6.03
N ARG A 59 -0.51 1.43 -6.58
CA ARG A 59 0.28 0.41 -5.86
C ARG A 59 1.69 0.93 -5.58
N ASP A 60 2.32 1.54 -6.59
CA ASP A 60 3.67 2.09 -6.47
C ASP A 60 3.73 3.24 -5.46
N LEU A 61 2.72 4.13 -5.47
CA LEU A 61 2.59 5.19 -4.47
C LEU A 61 2.37 4.64 -3.06
N LEU A 62 1.56 3.58 -2.91
CA LEU A 62 1.31 2.96 -1.61
C LEU A 62 2.57 2.26 -1.07
N ASP A 63 3.31 1.55 -1.92
CA ASP A 63 4.61 0.96 -1.58
C ASP A 63 5.59 2.04 -1.11
N HIS A 64 5.64 3.18 -1.81
CA HIS A 64 6.48 4.31 -1.43
C HIS A 64 6.09 4.91 -0.08
N ALA A 65 4.79 5.11 0.17
CA ALA A 65 4.29 5.64 1.43
C ALA A 65 4.67 4.74 2.63
N ILE A 66 4.52 3.41 2.49
CA ILE A 66 4.92 2.45 3.52
C ILE A 66 6.43 2.51 3.78
N TYR A 67 7.24 2.62 2.72
CA TYR A 67 8.68 2.72 2.85
C TYR A 67 9.10 3.97 3.63
N GLU A 68 8.53 5.14 3.32
CA GLU A 68 8.84 6.39 4.01
C GLU A 68 8.39 6.39 5.48
N LEU A 69 7.18 5.89 5.75
CA LEU A 69 6.66 5.79 7.12
C LEU A 69 7.45 4.80 7.96
N GLY A 70 7.75 3.61 7.42
CA GLY A 70 8.54 2.59 8.11
C GLY A 70 9.98 3.03 8.40
N ASN A 71 10.59 3.82 7.51
CA ASN A 71 11.94 4.34 7.72
C ASN A 71 11.98 5.56 8.64
N SER A 72 10.86 6.24 8.85
CA SER A 72 10.75 7.38 9.78
C SER A 72 10.53 6.97 11.24
N HIS A 73 10.05 5.74 11.50
CA HIS A 73 9.83 5.19 12.85
C HIS A 73 11.05 4.45 13.43
N GLY A 74 12.19 4.43 12.73
CA GLY A 74 13.38 3.65 13.07
C GLY A 74 14.59 4.42 13.61
N ASP A 75 14.45 5.72 13.92
CA ASP A 75 15.50 6.57 14.52
C ASP A 75 15.27 6.81 16.04
#